data_AF-A0A0W1EMT7-F1
#
_entry.id   AF-A0A0W1EMT7-F1
#
_cell.length_a   1.000
_cell.length_b   1.000
_cell.length_c   1.000
_cell.angle_alpha   90.00
_cell.angle_beta   90.00
_cell.angle_gamma   90.00
#
_symmetry.space_group_name_H-M   'P 1'
#
loop_
_entity.id
_entity.type
_entity.pdbx_description
1 polymer ?
#
loop_
_entity_poly.entity_id
_entity_poly.type
_entity_poly.pdbx_seq_one_letter_code
_entity_poly.pdbx_strand_id
1 'polypeptide(L)'
;MMNKRTASMIRVDQAGEYGATRIYAGQLAVMGDRHPMAREIAHMAEQEERHRKFFDAMIAKRGVRPTALQPFWNVAGFALGAVTAAMGPRAAMACTAAVETEIDRHYQHQLDELGDSDPQLSAAVDEFRAEELEHKEAALAAGAESAPGYPVLSFAIRAGCRAAIALSKRI
;
A
#
# COMPACT_ATOMS: atom_id res chain seq x y z
N MET A 1 -23.16 17.83 1.20
CA MET A 1 -22.11 17.75 0.16
C MET A 1 -20.84 17.24 0.82
N MET A 2 -20.20 16.22 0.25
CA MET A 2 -18.97 15.65 0.82
C MET A 2 -17.83 16.66 0.78
N ASN A 3 -17.04 16.73 1.86
CA ASN A 3 -15.87 17.59 1.95
C ASN A 3 -14.85 17.21 0.86
N LYS A 4 -14.34 18.20 0.12
CA LYS A 4 -13.32 17.99 -0.93
C LYS A 4 -12.06 17.31 -0.38
N ARG A 5 -11.72 17.53 0.89
CA ARG A 5 -10.58 16.88 1.56
C ARG A 5 -10.84 15.39 1.78
N THR A 6 -11.97 15.04 2.39
CA THR A 6 -12.41 13.64 2.55
C THR A 6 -12.49 12.90 1.21
N ALA A 7 -13.00 13.55 0.17
CA ALA A 7 -13.04 12.97 -1.17
C ALA A 7 -11.63 12.75 -1.77
N SER A 8 -10.65 13.59 -1.41
CA SER A 8 -9.24 13.42 -1.81
C SER A 8 -8.58 12.29 -1.03
N MET A 9 -8.83 12.18 0.28
CA MET A 9 -8.38 11.08 1.13
C MET A 9 -8.83 9.72 0.58
N ILE A 10 -10.14 9.52 0.42
CA ILE A 10 -10.71 8.27 -0.11
C ILE A 10 -10.12 7.90 -1.48
N ARG A 11 -9.89 8.89 -2.36
CA ARG A 11 -9.27 8.65 -3.68
C ARG A 11 -7.86 8.11 -3.52
N VAL A 12 -7.09 8.69 -2.62
CA VAL A 12 -5.68 8.36 -2.41
C VAL A 12 -5.55 7.01 -1.74
N ASP A 13 -6.39 6.74 -0.75
CA ASP A 13 -6.42 5.44 -0.07
C ASP A 13 -6.77 4.35 -1.08
N GLN A 14 -7.83 4.52 -1.86
CA GLN A 14 -8.19 3.56 -2.91
C GLN A 14 -7.06 3.36 -3.93
N ALA A 15 -6.36 4.43 -4.33
CA ALA A 15 -5.23 4.33 -5.25
C ALA A 15 -4.02 3.62 -4.60
N GLY A 16 -3.80 3.85 -3.30
CA GLY A 16 -2.79 3.20 -2.48
C GLY A 16 -3.05 1.70 -2.38
N GLU A 17 -4.24 1.32 -1.92
CA GLU A 17 -4.62 -0.09 -1.78
C GLU A 17 -4.60 -0.84 -3.11
N TYR A 18 -5.05 -0.17 -4.17
CA TYR A 18 -4.93 -0.73 -5.51
C TYR A 18 -3.46 -0.93 -5.90
N GLY A 19 -2.60 0.05 -5.64
CA GLY A 19 -1.16 -0.03 -5.89
C GLY A 19 -0.47 -1.16 -5.12
N ALA A 20 -0.72 -1.29 -3.82
CA ALA A 20 -0.14 -2.32 -2.98
C ALA A 20 -0.67 -3.73 -3.34
N THR A 21 -1.96 -3.88 -3.67
CA THR A 21 -2.49 -5.13 -4.27
C THR A 21 -1.69 -5.53 -5.52
N ARG A 22 -1.30 -4.56 -6.36
CA ARG A 22 -0.50 -4.83 -7.56
C ARG A 22 0.95 -5.19 -7.24
N ILE A 23 1.55 -4.59 -6.21
CA ILE A 23 2.88 -4.96 -5.72
C ILE A 23 2.88 -6.42 -5.26
N TYR A 24 1.95 -6.82 -4.40
CA TYR A 24 1.84 -8.21 -3.96
C TYR A 24 1.61 -9.18 -5.11
N ALA A 25 0.74 -8.83 -6.07
CA ALA A 25 0.55 -9.64 -7.27
C ALA A 25 1.84 -9.82 -8.10
N GLY A 26 2.66 -8.77 -8.20
CA GLY A 26 3.97 -8.83 -8.85
C GLY A 26 4.96 -9.73 -8.10
N GLN A 27 5.00 -9.59 -6.77
CA GLN A 27 5.87 -10.43 -5.93
C GLN A 27 5.50 -11.92 -6.06
N LEU A 28 4.22 -12.25 -5.93
CA LEU A 28 3.71 -13.63 -6.03
C LEU A 28 3.92 -14.23 -7.43
N ALA A 29 3.78 -13.43 -8.48
CA ALA A 29 4.04 -13.89 -9.85
C ALA A 29 5.49 -14.38 -10.05
N VAL A 30 6.45 -13.84 -9.30
CA VAL A 30 7.86 -14.22 -9.39
C VAL A 30 8.24 -15.26 -8.35
N MET A 31 7.74 -15.15 -7.11
CA MET A 31 8.11 -16.05 -6.01
C MET A 31 7.39 -17.40 -6.07
N GLY A 32 6.22 -17.47 -6.70
CA GLY A 32 5.39 -18.68 -6.73
C GLY A 32 4.94 -19.10 -5.32
N ASP A 33 4.88 -20.41 -5.08
CA ASP A 33 4.34 -21.02 -3.85
C ASP A 33 5.36 -21.80 -3.00
N ARG A 34 6.62 -21.90 -3.47
CA ARG A 34 7.61 -22.83 -2.90
C ARG A 34 8.49 -22.24 -1.80
N HIS A 35 8.60 -20.90 -1.74
CA HIS A 35 9.44 -20.23 -0.75
C HIS A 35 8.65 -19.96 0.53
N PRO A 36 9.21 -20.15 1.75
CA PRO A 36 8.48 -19.90 3.00
C PRO A 36 7.86 -18.50 3.09
N MET A 37 8.60 -17.48 2.62
CA MET A 37 8.13 -16.09 2.56
C MET A 37 6.98 -15.86 1.57
N ALA A 38 6.76 -16.75 0.60
CA ALA A 38 5.65 -16.60 -0.35
C ALA A 38 4.29 -16.79 0.34
N ARG A 39 4.22 -17.63 1.38
CA ARG A 39 3.00 -17.79 2.19
C ARG A 39 2.67 -16.51 2.96
N GLU A 40 3.69 -15.87 3.54
CA GLU A 40 3.53 -14.59 4.23
C GLU A 40 3.03 -13.50 3.28
N ILE A 41 3.65 -13.39 2.09
CA ILE A 41 3.23 -12.46 1.04
C ILE A 41 1.79 -12.74 0.58
N ALA A 42 1.42 -14.01 0.44
CA ALA A 42 0.05 -14.38 0.07
C ALA A 42 -0.95 -13.97 1.15
N HIS A 43 -0.59 -14.11 2.43
CA HIS A 43 -1.44 -13.67 3.54
C HIS A 43 -1.65 -12.15 3.52
N MET A 44 -0.56 -11.37 3.43
CA MET A 44 -0.65 -9.91 3.33
C MET A 44 -1.45 -9.47 2.08
N ALA A 45 -1.27 -10.16 0.95
CA ALA A 45 -2.03 -9.90 -0.28
C ALA A 45 -3.55 -10.13 -0.11
N GLU A 46 -3.95 -11.11 0.70
CA GLU A 46 -5.36 -11.36 1.01
C GLU A 46 -5.95 -10.26 1.90
N GLN A 47 -5.16 -9.68 2.82
CA GLN A 47 -5.56 -8.53 3.65
C GLN A 47 -5.73 -7.28 2.80
N GLU A 48 -4.73 -6.97 1.99
CA GLU A 48 -4.72 -5.86 1.05
C GLU A 48 -5.93 -5.88 0.09
N GLU A 49 -6.31 -7.06 -0.42
CA GLU A 49 -7.48 -7.20 -1.29
C GLU A 49 -8.78 -6.84 -0.55
N ARG A 50 -8.87 -7.04 0.77
CA ARG A 50 -10.02 -6.57 1.57
C ARG A 50 -10.02 -5.06 1.70
N HIS A 51 -8.88 -4.45 2.00
CA HIS A 51 -8.74 -2.99 2.10
C HIS A 51 -9.16 -2.32 0.78
N ARG A 52 -8.63 -2.83 -0.35
CA ARG A 52 -9.01 -2.36 -1.69
C ARG A 52 -10.51 -2.45 -1.93
N LYS A 53 -11.14 -3.59 -1.64
CA LYS A 53 -12.60 -3.76 -1.80
C LYS A 53 -13.39 -2.78 -0.95
N PHE A 54 -12.92 -2.49 0.27
CA PHE A 54 -13.55 -1.51 1.13
C PHE A 54 -13.53 -0.11 0.50
N PHE A 55 -12.37 0.34 0.02
CA PHE A 55 -12.25 1.66 -0.59
C PHE A 55 -12.90 1.77 -1.96
N ASP A 56 -12.91 0.70 -2.77
CA ASP A 56 -13.68 0.64 -4.01
C ASP A 56 -15.19 0.83 -3.73
N ALA A 57 -15.71 0.15 -2.71
CA ALA A 57 -17.09 0.32 -2.28
C ALA A 57 -17.36 1.73 -1.74
N MET A 58 -16.41 2.31 -1.00
CA MET A 58 -16.51 3.66 -0.46
C MET A 58 -16.51 4.71 -1.58
N ILE A 59 -15.65 4.57 -2.58
CA ILE A 59 -15.61 5.40 -3.79
C ILE A 59 -16.98 5.40 -4.47
N ALA A 60 -17.54 4.21 -4.72
CA ALA A 60 -18.83 4.06 -5.38
C ALA A 60 -19.97 4.65 -4.55
N LYS A 61 -20.04 4.32 -3.25
CA LYS A 61 -21.09 4.77 -2.34
C LYS A 61 -21.09 6.28 -2.16
N ARG A 62 -19.91 6.91 -2.10
CA ARG A 62 -19.76 8.33 -1.80
C ARG A 62 -19.62 9.21 -3.05
N GLY A 63 -19.58 8.60 -4.24
CA GLY A 63 -19.44 9.33 -5.51
C GLY A 63 -18.08 10.02 -5.65
N VAL A 64 -17.02 9.44 -5.08
CA VAL A 64 -15.65 9.92 -5.26
C VAL A 64 -15.18 9.50 -6.65
N ARG A 65 -14.48 10.37 -7.37
CA ARG A 65 -13.80 9.99 -8.61
C ARG A 65 -12.44 9.36 -8.27
N PRO A 66 -12.12 8.15 -8.75
CA PRO A 66 -10.76 7.60 -8.65
C PRO A 66 -9.73 8.50 -9.34
N THR A 67 -8.45 8.30 -9.02
CA THR A 67 -7.37 9.02 -9.70
C THR A 67 -7.27 8.61 -11.17
N ALA A 68 -7.04 9.57 -12.07
CA ALA A 68 -6.79 9.25 -13.48
C ALA A 68 -5.47 8.48 -13.71
N LEU A 69 -4.59 8.44 -12.70
CA LEU A 69 -3.31 7.73 -12.75
C LEU A 69 -3.40 6.22 -12.46
N GLN A 70 -4.60 5.69 -12.18
CA GLN A 70 -4.79 4.28 -11.83
C GLN A 70 -4.18 3.30 -12.85
N PRO A 71 -4.30 3.49 -14.19
CA PRO A 71 -3.64 2.60 -15.16
C PRO A 71 -2.11 2.61 -15.07
N PHE A 72 -1.53 3.75 -14.71
CA PHE A 72 -0.09 3.87 -14.49
C PHE A 72 0.33 3.15 -13.20
N TRP A 73 -0.40 3.36 -12.10
CA TRP A 73 -0.17 2.67 -10.84
C TRP A 73 -0.33 1.15 -10.94
N ASN A 74 -1.23 0.68 -11.80
CA ASN A 74 -1.39 -0.74 -12.09
C ASN A 74 -0.08 -1.39 -12.58
N VAL A 75 0.57 -0.74 -13.55
CA VAL A 75 1.80 -1.24 -14.16
C VAL A 75 2.98 -1.02 -13.22
N ALA A 76 3.09 0.17 -12.62
CA ALA A 76 4.18 0.53 -11.74
C ALA A 76 4.23 -0.35 -10.48
N GLY A 77 3.08 -0.56 -9.82
CA GLY A 77 2.99 -1.42 -8.64
C GLY A 77 3.38 -2.87 -8.95
N PHE A 78 2.81 -3.44 -10.03
CA PHE A 78 3.16 -4.80 -10.44
C PHE A 78 4.64 -4.94 -10.80
N ALA A 79 5.19 -4.00 -11.57
CA ALA A 79 6.59 -4.01 -11.94
C ALA A 79 7.51 -3.90 -10.71
N LEU A 80 7.18 -3.02 -9.75
CA LEU A 80 7.94 -2.88 -8.51
C LEU A 80 7.97 -4.21 -7.71
N GLY A 81 6.80 -4.83 -7.54
CA GLY A 81 6.70 -6.12 -6.86
C GLY A 81 7.48 -7.23 -7.57
N ALA A 82 7.32 -7.35 -8.88
CA ALA A 82 8.01 -8.37 -9.68
C ALA A 82 9.53 -8.17 -9.68
N VAL A 83 10.02 -6.95 -9.84
CA VAL A 83 11.45 -6.64 -9.85
C VAL A 83 12.06 -6.93 -8.49
N THR A 84 11.44 -6.50 -7.40
CA THR A 84 11.97 -6.72 -6.05
C THR A 84 11.96 -8.20 -5.66
N ALA A 85 10.93 -8.96 -6.06
CA ALA A 85 10.93 -10.41 -5.92
C ALA A 85 12.01 -11.10 -6.77
N ALA A 86 12.28 -10.62 -7.98
CA ALA A 86 13.34 -11.15 -8.84
C ALA A 86 14.74 -10.88 -8.27
N MET A 87 14.92 -9.79 -7.52
CA MET A 87 16.14 -9.51 -6.75
C MET A 87 16.30 -10.45 -5.54
N GLY A 88 15.20 -11.05 -5.08
CA GLY A 88 15.18 -12.11 -4.08
C GLY A 88 14.14 -11.89 -2.98
N PRO A 89 13.82 -12.92 -2.19
CA PRO A 89 12.75 -12.86 -1.17
C PRO A 89 12.93 -11.74 -0.14
N ARG A 90 14.16 -11.48 0.32
CA ARG A 90 14.45 -10.37 1.24
C ARG A 90 14.27 -9.00 0.60
N ALA A 91 14.50 -8.86 -0.70
CA ALA A 91 14.26 -7.61 -1.42
C ALA A 91 12.76 -7.35 -1.65
N ALA A 92 11.96 -8.41 -1.86
CA ALA A 92 10.50 -8.30 -1.81
C ALA A 92 10.02 -7.82 -0.42
N MET A 93 10.53 -8.41 0.66
CA MET A 93 10.21 -7.96 2.02
C MET A 93 10.70 -6.53 2.30
N ALA A 94 11.85 -6.13 1.77
CA ALA A 94 12.31 -4.73 1.83
C ALA A 94 11.37 -3.77 1.10
N CYS A 95 10.77 -4.21 0.00
CA CYS A 95 9.74 -3.45 -0.70
C CYS A 95 8.50 -3.26 0.18
N THR A 96 7.96 -4.35 0.75
CA THR A 96 6.82 -4.31 1.67
C THR A 96 7.09 -3.38 2.84
N ALA A 97 8.17 -3.60 3.60
CA ALA A 97 8.51 -2.74 4.75
C ALA A 97 8.68 -1.24 4.38
N ALA A 98 9.20 -0.95 3.18
CA ALA A 98 9.34 0.42 2.68
C ALA A 98 8.00 1.04 2.31
N VAL A 99 7.12 0.31 1.64
CA VAL A 99 5.75 0.75 1.30
C VAL A 99 4.95 1.02 2.57
N GLU A 100 4.90 0.05 3.48
CA GLU A 100 4.11 0.15 4.72
C GLU A 100 4.59 1.26 5.65
N THR A 101 5.89 1.60 5.60
CA THR A 101 6.39 2.77 6.33
C THR A 101 5.78 4.09 5.84
N GLU A 102 5.50 4.22 4.54
CA GLU A 102 4.84 5.43 4.03
C GLU A 102 3.31 5.35 4.13
N ILE A 103 2.71 4.15 4.09
CA ILE A 103 1.26 3.97 4.32
C ILE A 103 0.91 4.28 5.78
N ASP A 104 1.62 3.72 6.76
CA ASP A 104 1.44 4.04 8.20
C ASP A 104 1.48 5.55 8.44
N ARG A 105 2.49 6.23 7.88
CA ARG A 105 2.64 7.68 8.02
C ARG A 105 1.49 8.44 7.34
N HIS A 106 1.05 8.01 6.16
CA HIS A 106 -0.07 8.63 5.46
C HIS A 106 -1.38 8.45 6.23
N TYR A 107 -1.64 7.26 6.76
CA TYR A 107 -2.81 6.96 7.59
C TYR A 107 -2.81 7.71 8.91
N GLN A 108 -1.68 7.77 9.64
CA GLN A 108 -1.59 8.60 10.84
C GLN A 108 -1.94 10.06 10.54
N HIS A 109 -1.36 10.65 9.49
CA HIS A 109 -1.64 12.03 9.11
C HIS A 109 -3.11 12.23 8.72
N GLN A 110 -3.72 11.24 8.07
CA GLN A 110 -5.13 11.28 7.72
C GLN A 110 -6.04 11.20 8.95
N LEU A 111 -5.73 10.35 9.92
CA LEU A 111 -6.44 10.28 11.20
C LEU A 111 -6.36 11.62 11.94
N ASP A 112 -5.17 12.23 11.99
CA ASP A 112 -4.96 13.55 12.61
C ASP A 112 -5.79 14.64 11.91
N GLU A 113 -5.88 14.61 10.57
CA GLU A 113 -6.67 15.57 9.80
C GLU A 113 -8.18 15.34 9.92
N LEU A 114 -8.62 14.08 9.99
CA LEU A 114 -10.04 13.72 10.06
C LEU A 114 -10.63 14.02 11.44
N GLY A 115 -9.91 13.68 12.52
CA GLY A 115 -10.49 13.63 13.86
C GLY A 115 -11.83 12.91 13.85
N ASP A 116 -12.85 13.56 14.44
CA ASP A 116 -14.22 13.02 14.52
C ASP A 116 -15.12 13.40 13.32
N SER A 117 -14.56 14.02 12.27
CA SER A 117 -15.37 14.57 11.17
C SER A 117 -15.94 13.51 10.20
N ASP A 118 -15.34 12.32 10.17
CA ASP A 118 -15.81 11.17 9.38
C ASP A 118 -15.54 9.85 10.10
N PRO A 119 -16.38 9.48 11.09
CA PRO A 119 -16.12 8.30 11.92
C PRO A 119 -16.00 6.99 11.13
N GLN A 120 -16.70 6.87 10.00
CA GLN A 120 -16.62 5.68 9.16
C GLN A 120 -15.25 5.58 8.47
N LEU A 121 -14.73 6.69 7.93
CA LEU A 121 -13.41 6.70 7.29
C LEU A 121 -12.30 6.58 8.34
N SER A 122 -12.39 7.31 9.45
CA SER A 122 -11.40 7.23 10.53
C SER A 122 -11.29 5.82 11.10
N ALA A 123 -12.42 5.13 11.34
CA ALA A 123 -12.39 3.76 11.84
C ALA A 123 -11.70 2.78 10.89
N ALA A 124 -11.99 2.87 9.59
CA ALA A 124 -11.38 2.00 8.59
C ALA A 124 -9.88 2.28 8.42
N VAL A 125 -9.49 3.56 8.41
CA VAL A 125 -8.07 3.96 8.31
C VAL A 125 -7.29 3.49 9.54
N ASP A 126 -7.87 3.56 10.74
CA ASP A 126 -7.24 3.09 11.97
C ASP A 126 -7.06 1.56 11.97
N GLU A 127 -8.10 0.82 11.57
CA GLU A 127 -8.07 -0.64 11.41
C GLU A 127 -7.00 -1.07 10.40
N PHE A 128 -7.04 -0.54 9.18
CA PHE A 128 -6.11 -0.95 8.13
C PHE A 128 -4.69 -0.53 8.44
N ARG A 129 -4.49 0.63 9.09
CA ARG A 129 -3.17 1.04 9.57
C ARG A 129 -2.57 0.04 10.57
N ALA A 130 -3.37 -0.53 11.46
CA ALA A 130 -2.89 -1.57 12.36
C ALA A 130 -2.45 -2.82 11.57
N GLU A 131 -3.24 -3.26 10.58
CA GLU A 131 -2.85 -4.36 9.68
C GLU A 131 -1.56 -4.03 8.89
N GLU A 132 -1.38 -2.81 8.37
CA GLU A 132 -0.15 -2.42 7.67
C GLU A 132 1.10 -2.38 8.57
N LEU A 133 0.92 -2.05 9.85
CA LEU A 133 2.00 -2.15 10.82
C LEU A 133 2.40 -3.62 11.06
N GLU A 134 1.42 -4.53 11.12
CA GLU A 134 1.68 -5.97 11.20
C GLU A 134 2.42 -6.48 9.95
N HIS A 135 2.00 -6.06 8.74
CA HIS A 135 2.69 -6.37 7.48
C HIS A 135 4.15 -5.91 7.49
N LYS A 136 4.39 -4.69 7.96
CA LYS A 136 5.74 -4.12 8.10
C LYS A 136 6.59 -4.95 9.07
N GLU A 137 6.05 -5.28 10.24
CA GLU A 137 6.76 -6.07 11.25
C GLU A 137 7.08 -7.48 10.74
N ALA A 138 6.13 -8.12 10.05
CA ALA A 138 6.34 -9.42 9.40
C ALA A 138 7.45 -9.34 8.34
N ALA A 139 7.47 -8.29 7.52
CA ALA A 139 8.52 -8.08 6.52
C ALA A 139 9.91 -7.87 7.16
N LEU A 140 9.98 -7.11 8.26
CA LEU A 140 11.21 -6.91 9.02
C LEU A 140 11.69 -8.23 9.64
N ALA A 141 10.79 -8.99 10.26
CA ALA A 141 11.08 -10.31 10.83
C ALA A 141 11.54 -11.32 9.76
N ALA A 142 11.01 -11.21 8.54
CA ALA A 142 11.45 -11.97 7.37
C ALA A 142 12.80 -11.47 6.77
N GLY A 143 13.48 -10.52 7.42
CA GLY A 143 14.83 -10.11 7.05
C GLY A 143 14.89 -9.08 5.93
N ALA A 144 13.86 -8.23 5.79
CA ALA A 144 13.86 -7.08 4.88
C ALA A 144 15.16 -6.26 4.96
N GLU A 145 15.64 -5.95 6.17
CA GLU A 145 16.84 -5.13 6.38
C GLU A 145 18.14 -5.82 5.95
N SER A 146 18.10 -7.13 5.78
CA SER A 146 19.23 -7.92 5.29
C SER A 146 19.26 -8.03 3.76
N ALA A 147 18.37 -7.34 3.03
CA ALA A 147 18.43 -7.26 1.58
C ALA A 147 19.70 -6.51 1.12
N PRO A 148 20.40 -6.99 0.08
CA PRO A 148 21.53 -6.25 -0.51
C PRO A 148 21.11 -4.84 -0.93
N GLY A 149 21.81 -3.82 -0.41
CA GLY A 149 21.50 -2.42 -0.72
C GLY A 149 20.23 -1.88 -0.06
N TYR A 150 19.73 -2.52 1.02
CA TYR A 150 18.49 -2.15 1.71
C TYR A 150 18.29 -0.64 1.91
N PRO A 151 19.26 0.16 2.42
CA PRO A 151 19.04 1.59 2.63
C PRO A 151 18.69 2.35 1.34
N VAL A 152 19.34 2.00 0.23
CA VAL A 152 19.10 2.64 -1.08
C VAL A 152 17.76 2.19 -1.65
N LEU A 153 17.48 0.89 -1.62
CA LEU A 153 16.22 0.33 -2.11
C LEU A 153 15.03 0.91 -1.34
N SER A 154 15.09 0.87 -0.01
CA SER A 154 14.06 1.42 0.87
C SER A 154 13.86 2.92 0.63
N PHE A 155 14.94 3.70 0.54
CA PHE A 155 14.83 5.13 0.24
C PHE A 155 14.14 5.42 -1.09
N ALA A 156 14.52 4.71 -2.17
CA ALA A 156 13.94 4.89 -3.49
C ALA A 156 12.45 4.52 -3.51
N ILE A 157 12.07 3.38 -2.92
CA ILE A 157 10.68 2.94 -2.85
C ILE A 157 9.83 3.94 -2.06
N ARG A 158 10.30 4.34 -0.88
CA ARG A 158 9.61 5.35 -0.06
C ARG A 158 9.43 6.68 -0.78
N ALA A 159 10.45 7.13 -1.53
CA ALA A 159 10.33 8.32 -2.36
C ALA A 159 9.27 8.17 -3.46
N GLY A 160 9.20 7.01 -4.10
CA GLY A 160 8.16 6.63 -5.04
C GLY A 160 6.75 6.68 -4.40
N CYS A 161 6.56 6.08 -3.24
CA CYS A 161 5.29 6.09 -2.52
C CYS A 161 4.83 7.52 -2.20
N ARG A 162 5.71 8.37 -1.67
CA ARG A 162 5.39 9.78 -1.41
C ARG A 162 4.96 10.53 -2.67
N ALA A 163 5.64 10.29 -3.80
CA ALA A 163 5.27 10.87 -5.07
C ALA A 163 3.89 10.38 -5.55
N ALA A 164 3.62 9.07 -5.46
CA ALA A 164 2.35 8.47 -5.84
C ALA A 164 1.17 9.02 -5.00
N ILE A 165 1.35 9.14 -3.68
CA ILE A 165 0.39 9.76 -2.77
C ILE A 165 0.14 11.22 -3.16
N ALA A 166 1.20 12.01 -3.37
CA ALA A 166 1.09 13.43 -3.70
C ALA A 166 0.39 13.68 -5.05
N LEU A 167 0.66 12.84 -6.04
CA LEU A 167 0.05 12.92 -7.37
C LEU A 167 -1.42 12.49 -7.34
N SER A 168 -1.72 11.37 -6.68
CA SER A 168 -3.10 10.83 -6.57
C SER A 168 -4.02 11.74 -5.75
N LYS A 169 -3.48 12.58 -4.85
CA LYS A 169 -4.25 13.63 -4.16
C LYS A 169 -4.88 14.62 -5.14
N ARG A 170 -4.20 14.91 -6.26
CA ARG A 170 -4.51 16.01 -7.18
C ARG A 170 -5.15 15.58 -8.49
N ILE A 171 -4.84 14.38 -8.97
CA ILE A 171 -5.16 13.89 -10.32
C ILE A 171 -6.20 12.79 -10.26
#